data_AF-A0A4D9D6T1-F1
#
_entry.id   AF-A0A4D9D6T1-F1
#
_cell.length_a   1.000
_cell.length_b   1.000
_cell.length_c   1.000
_cell.angle_alpha   90.00
_cell.angle_beta   90.00
_cell.angle_gamma   90.00
#
_symmetry.space_group_name_H-M   'P 1'
#
loop_
_entity.id
_entity.type
_entity.pdbx_description
1 polymer ?
#
loop_
_entity_poly.entity_id
_entity_poly.type
_entity_poly.pdbx_seq_one_letter_code
_entity_poly.pdbx_strand_id
1 'polypeptide(L)'
;MGGAASAYFLRELLGNNATITVIEQSARVGGRAENVSYINTTTTVPLEIGASILYTGNEHLMTAVRTLKLHAAPPVFESEAGTSGIWDGSRLVFQSSSWSFLTAMRVLWRYGLGMFRLRRVVRQTLRKFKQIYALQGAAGSPVRVAYETPEALWGALDLLHLTKVSLRDYLASQGVGFPDSKLVTEFVGSIQRVNYNANNDLNALAGLVSLCPTVTGEVVSLTEGNAALAVSMLNAAEARVLHGVRVGEVEVVRGGAESGYRLVQDDGRLVRTEGDEEKGENEAFDAVIVATPFAFSSLRVIEREKGANDERQQASALSPPLAAFTTTHASFVQGRVRPGFFGPSTTRENGVPTSVYVVENSSVPISSLSLHVWINATEKTGIYKLFSSALLTDSFLNDMFFTGWSLLHHREWKAYPSYHPPEAMTPFLVLPGERIWYVNALETAVSAMEISAIAAKNCALLLSRDLGDKMANVDERRERMEEL
;
A
#
# COMPACT_ATOMS: atom_id res chain seq x y z
N MET A 1 3.63 -2.80 -6.09
CA MET A 1 4.32 -1.54 -5.71
C MET A 1 5.73 -1.76 -5.17
N GLY A 2 5.92 -2.44 -4.02
CA GLY A 2 7.25 -2.61 -3.40
C GLY A 2 8.36 -3.14 -4.32
N GLY A 3 8.09 -4.19 -5.11
CA GLY A 3 9.06 -4.73 -6.07
C GLY A 3 9.45 -3.73 -7.18
N ALA A 4 8.47 -3.04 -7.77
CA ALA A 4 8.71 -2.02 -8.79
C ALA A 4 9.51 -0.82 -8.26
N ALA A 5 9.15 -0.33 -7.05
CA ALA A 5 9.90 0.74 -6.40
C ALA A 5 11.33 0.29 -6.04
N SER A 6 11.54 -0.98 -5.68
CA SER A 6 12.87 -1.51 -5.37
C SER A 6 13.75 -1.52 -6.62
N ALA A 7 13.23 -2.00 -7.74
CA ALA A 7 13.92 -1.97 -9.03
C ALA A 7 14.30 -0.52 -9.43
N TYR A 8 13.36 0.41 -9.30
CA TYR A 8 13.58 1.83 -9.59
C TYR A 8 14.69 2.45 -8.75
N PHE A 9 14.66 2.26 -7.42
CA PHE A 9 15.68 2.79 -6.53
C PHE A 9 17.03 2.07 -6.64
N LEU A 10 17.05 0.77 -6.95
CA LEU A 10 18.30 0.06 -7.23
C LEU A 10 18.96 0.59 -8.50
N ARG A 11 18.20 0.86 -9.57
CA ARG A 11 18.75 1.50 -10.78
C ARG A 11 19.33 2.88 -10.47
N GLU A 12 18.64 3.68 -9.66
CA GLU A 12 19.14 5.01 -9.24
C GLU A 12 20.47 4.92 -8.47
N LEU A 13 20.62 3.92 -7.60
CA LEU A 13 21.79 3.76 -6.74
C LEU A 13 22.97 3.10 -7.44
N LEU A 14 22.72 2.08 -8.26
CA LEU A 14 23.75 1.21 -8.85
C LEU A 14 24.05 1.54 -10.31
N GLY A 15 23.25 2.39 -10.96
CA GLY A 15 23.38 2.70 -12.37
C GLY A 15 23.30 1.44 -13.24
N ASN A 16 24.06 1.41 -14.33
CA ASN A 16 24.07 0.29 -15.30
C ASN A 16 24.84 -0.94 -14.81
N ASN A 17 25.43 -0.89 -13.61
CA ASN A 17 26.18 -2.01 -13.05
C ASN A 17 25.26 -3.13 -12.51
N ALA A 18 23.96 -2.87 -12.39
CA ALA A 18 22.99 -3.84 -11.92
C ALA A 18 22.12 -4.40 -13.07
N THR A 19 22.04 -5.73 -13.17
CA THR A 19 21.03 -6.41 -13.99
C THR A 19 19.84 -6.73 -13.10
N ILE A 20 18.67 -6.14 -13.39
CA ILE A 20 17.48 -6.25 -12.54
C ILE A 20 16.45 -7.13 -13.24
N THR A 21 16.11 -8.27 -12.62
CA THR A 21 14.99 -9.12 -13.05
C THR A 21 13.89 -9.08 -12.00
N VAL A 22 12.65 -8.87 -12.44
CA VAL A 22 11.43 -8.87 -11.60
C VAL A 22 10.55 -10.02 -12.03
N ILE A 23 10.20 -10.89 -11.10
CA ILE A 23 9.42 -12.10 -11.34
C ILE A 23 8.05 -11.93 -10.72
N GLU A 24 7.01 -12.04 -11.53
CA GLU A 24 5.62 -11.76 -11.17
C GLU A 24 4.74 -12.94 -11.58
N GLN A 25 3.99 -13.48 -10.60
CA GLN A 25 3.09 -14.61 -10.83
C GLN A 25 1.91 -14.22 -11.74
N SER A 26 1.52 -12.95 -11.74
CA SER A 26 0.40 -12.45 -12.54
C SER A 26 0.85 -12.03 -13.94
N ALA A 27 -0.13 -11.90 -14.84
CA ALA A 27 0.07 -11.29 -16.16
C ALA A 27 0.26 -9.76 -16.09
N ARG A 28 0.14 -9.16 -14.90
CA ARG A 28 0.29 -7.71 -14.68
C ARG A 28 1.18 -7.43 -13.48
N VAL A 29 1.80 -6.24 -13.49
CA VAL A 29 2.50 -5.71 -12.31
C VAL A 29 1.58 -4.80 -11.48
N GLY A 30 2.08 -4.35 -10.32
CA GLY A 30 1.39 -3.38 -9.45
C GLY A 30 0.89 -3.98 -8.14
N GLY A 31 0.56 -5.28 -8.11
CA GLY A 31 0.02 -5.95 -6.92
C GLY A 31 -1.35 -5.37 -6.53
N ARG A 32 -1.49 -4.89 -5.29
CA ARG A 32 -2.71 -4.25 -4.75
C ARG A 32 -3.02 -2.85 -5.32
N ALA A 33 -2.10 -2.26 -6.09
CA ALA A 33 -2.45 -1.18 -7.02
C ALA A 33 -2.97 -1.84 -8.31
N GLU A 34 -4.27 -2.15 -8.31
CA GLU A 34 -4.96 -2.84 -9.40
C GLU A 34 -6.14 -1.99 -9.85
N ASN A 35 -6.35 -1.91 -11.16
CA ASN A 35 -7.53 -1.31 -11.76
C ASN A 35 -8.11 -2.22 -12.84
N VAL A 36 -9.37 -1.97 -13.18
CA VAL A 36 -10.03 -2.52 -14.37
C VAL A 36 -10.42 -1.38 -15.28
N SER A 37 -10.27 -1.58 -16.59
CA SER A 37 -10.63 -0.57 -17.58
C SER A 37 -12.13 -0.56 -17.82
N TYR A 38 -12.76 0.60 -17.64
CA TYR A 38 -14.10 0.86 -18.14
C TYR A 38 -14.00 1.63 -19.46
N ILE A 39 -14.57 1.07 -20.53
CA ILE A 39 -14.56 1.69 -21.85
C ILE A 39 -15.94 2.33 -22.07
N ASN A 40 -15.95 3.66 -22.20
CA ASN A 40 -17.08 4.40 -22.76
C ASN A 40 -16.85 4.60 -24.28
N THR A 41 -17.82 5.19 -24.99
CA THR A 41 -17.81 5.38 -26.45
C THR A 41 -16.52 6.00 -27.00
N THR A 42 -15.82 6.85 -26.24
CA THR A 42 -14.62 7.57 -26.69
C THR A 42 -13.45 7.57 -25.69
N THR A 43 -13.59 6.95 -24.50
CA THR A 43 -12.58 7.06 -23.45
C THR A 43 -12.51 5.80 -22.60
N THR A 44 -11.29 5.37 -22.29
CA THR A 44 -11.02 4.31 -21.32
C THR A 44 -10.68 4.95 -19.98
N VAL A 45 -11.42 4.59 -18.93
CA VAL A 45 -11.23 5.10 -17.57
C VAL A 45 -10.79 3.97 -16.65
N PRO A 46 -9.68 4.12 -15.90
CA PRO A 46 -9.25 3.13 -14.92
C PRO A 46 -10.16 3.18 -13.68
N LEU A 47 -10.78 2.05 -13.36
CA LEU A 47 -11.52 1.85 -12.12
C LEU A 47 -10.60 1.20 -11.08
N GLU A 48 -10.05 2.01 -10.18
CA GLU A 48 -9.10 1.56 -9.15
C GLU A 48 -9.74 0.63 -8.13
N ILE A 49 -9.43 -0.67 -8.19
CA ILE A 49 -9.91 -1.69 -7.26
C ILE A 49 -9.31 -1.47 -5.87
N GLY A 50 -8.00 -1.23 -5.81
CA GLY A 50 -7.25 -1.08 -4.56
C GLY A 50 -6.89 0.35 -4.27
N ALA A 51 -5.59 0.61 -4.23
CA ALA A 51 -5.04 1.92 -3.90
C ALA A 51 -5.61 2.99 -4.85
N SER A 52 -6.63 3.74 -4.40
CA SER A 52 -7.37 4.69 -5.23
C SER A 52 -6.83 6.13 -5.17
N ILE A 53 -5.97 6.43 -4.19
CA ILE A 53 -5.45 7.77 -3.97
C ILE A 53 -3.95 7.77 -3.62
N LEU A 54 -3.28 8.87 -3.96
CA LEU A 54 -1.95 9.24 -3.50
C LEU A 54 -2.07 10.53 -2.68
N TYR A 55 -1.43 10.58 -1.52
CA TYR A 55 -1.32 11.81 -0.75
C TYR A 55 -0.19 12.67 -1.32
N THR A 56 -0.44 13.96 -1.57
CA THR A 56 0.54 14.88 -2.17
C THR A 56 1.80 15.09 -1.32
N GLY A 57 1.74 14.79 -0.02
CA GLY A 57 2.91 14.82 0.86
C GLY A 57 3.81 13.58 0.81
N ASN A 58 3.49 12.59 -0.04
CA ASN A 58 4.27 11.38 -0.27
C ASN A 58 5.47 11.66 -1.18
N GLU A 59 6.61 12.05 -0.63
CA GLU A 59 7.72 12.60 -1.43
C GLU A 59 8.32 11.60 -2.43
N HIS A 60 8.43 10.31 -2.07
CA HIS A 60 9.00 9.30 -2.97
C HIS A 60 8.11 9.09 -4.19
N LEU A 61 6.83 8.76 -3.96
CA LEU A 61 5.90 8.53 -5.06
C LEU A 61 5.64 9.80 -5.87
N MET A 62 5.50 10.97 -5.24
CA MET A 62 5.26 12.22 -5.98
C MET A 62 6.48 12.67 -6.78
N THR A 63 7.70 12.34 -6.33
CA THR A 63 8.91 12.54 -7.13
C THR A 63 8.91 11.59 -8.33
N ALA A 64 8.60 10.31 -8.13
CA ALA A 64 8.47 9.35 -9.24
C ALA A 64 7.40 9.78 -10.25
N VAL A 65 6.22 10.22 -9.81
CA VAL A 65 5.15 10.73 -10.70
C VAL A 65 5.66 11.87 -11.58
N ARG A 66 6.39 12.84 -11.01
CA ARG A 66 6.96 13.96 -11.76
C ARG A 66 8.06 13.53 -12.72
N THR A 67 9.03 12.73 -12.26
CA THR A 67 10.17 12.26 -13.06
C THR A 67 9.72 11.37 -14.21
N LEU A 68 8.73 10.53 -13.98
CA LEU A 68 8.17 9.59 -14.96
C LEU A 68 7.07 10.22 -15.83
N LYS A 69 6.80 11.52 -15.66
CA LYS A 69 5.82 12.30 -16.44
C LYS A 69 4.41 11.69 -16.45
N LEU A 70 3.98 11.16 -15.30
CA LEU A 70 2.62 10.66 -15.08
C LEU A 70 1.67 11.81 -14.69
N HIS A 71 0.40 11.68 -15.03
CA HIS A 71 -0.56 12.77 -14.86
C HIS A 71 -1.42 12.57 -13.60
N ALA A 72 -1.17 13.41 -12.59
CA ALA A 72 -1.96 13.43 -11.37
C ALA A 72 -3.12 14.44 -11.49
N ALA A 73 -4.33 14.00 -11.11
CA ALA A 73 -5.52 14.84 -11.04
C ALA A 73 -6.32 14.55 -9.75
N PRO A 74 -7.13 15.50 -9.24
CA PRO A 74 -8.06 15.22 -8.17
C PRO A 74 -9.01 14.07 -8.56
N PRO A 75 -9.30 13.12 -7.65
CA PRO A 75 -10.23 12.05 -7.95
C PRO A 75 -11.66 12.60 -8.12
N VAL A 76 -12.50 11.90 -8.90
CA VAL A 76 -13.85 12.37 -9.26
C VAL A 76 -14.72 12.68 -8.04
N PHE A 77 -14.59 11.89 -6.97
CA PHE A 77 -15.33 12.11 -5.73
C PHE A 77 -14.91 13.37 -4.95
N GLU A 78 -13.73 13.93 -5.22
CA GLU A 78 -13.25 15.22 -4.69
C GLU A 78 -13.41 16.39 -5.66
N SER A 79 -14.04 16.19 -6.82
CA SER A 79 -14.35 17.29 -7.75
C SER A 79 -15.21 18.36 -7.08
N GLU A 80 -15.16 19.62 -7.57
CA GLU A 80 -15.87 20.76 -6.98
C GLU A 80 -17.39 20.57 -6.82
N ALA A 81 -17.99 19.65 -7.60
CA ALA A 81 -19.41 19.30 -7.53
C ALA A 81 -19.74 18.18 -6.52
N GLY A 82 -18.72 17.49 -5.99
CA GLY A 82 -18.86 16.38 -5.05
C GLY A 82 -19.12 16.81 -3.61
N THR A 83 -19.89 16.01 -2.88
CA THR A 83 -20.01 16.15 -1.41
C THR A 83 -19.76 14.80 -0.75
N SER A 84 -19.32 14.82 0.50
CA SER A 84 -19.07 13.64 1.30
C SER A 84 -20.05 13.56 2.47
N GLY A 85 -20.45 12.35 2.85
CA GLY A 85 -21.35 12.09 3.96
C GLY A 85 -20.81 11.02 4.89
N ILE A 86 -21.22 11.09 6.16
CA ILE A 86 -21.00 10.02 7.15
C ILE A 86 -22.37 9.44 7.50
N TRP A 87 -22.50 8.12 7.42
CA TRP A 87 -23.75 7.38 7.56
C TRP A 87 -23.69 6.40 8.73
N ASP A 88 -24.71 6.41 9.59
CA ASP A 88 -24.78 5.52 10.74
C ASP A 88 -25.40 4.13 10.44
N GLY A 89 -25.88 3.93 9.20
CA GLY A 89 -26.66 2.75 8.80
C GLY A 89 -28.16 3.04 8.65
N SER A 90 -28.61 4.22 9.09
CA SER A 90 -30.00 4.66 8.98
C SER A 90 -30.15 6.06 8.40
N ARG A 91 -29.25 6.99 8.76
CA ARG A 91 -29.29 8.39 8.31
C ARG A 91 -27.88 8.95 8.14
N LEU A 92 -27.75 9.97 7.27
CA LEU A 92 -26.54 10.78 7.23
C LEU A 92 -26.42 11.60 8.52
N VAL A 93 -25.43 11.27 9.33
CA VAL A 93 -25.11 12.01 10.56
C VAL A 93 -24.29 13.27 10.27
N PHE A 94 -23.58 13.28 9.14
CA PHE A 94 -22.84 14.43 8.63
C PHE A 94 -22.91 14.45 7.11
N GLN A 95 -22.95 15.66 6.53
CA GLN A 95 -22.77 15.87 5.10
C GLN A 95 -22.02 17.18 4.88
N SER A 96 -20.97 17.12 4.06
CA SER A 96 -20.21 18.29 3.65
C SER A 96 -21.06 19.19 2.74
N SER A 97 -20.58 20.40 2.54
CA SER A 97 -21.09 21.35 1.56
C SER A 97 -19.99 21.61 0.53
N SER A 98 -20.38 22.01 -0.69
CA SER A 98 -19.45 22.57 -1.67
C SER A 98 -18.71 23.80 -1.14
N TRP A 99 -19.23 24.44 -0.09
CA TRP A 99 -18.58 25.57 0.58
C TRP A 99 -17.73 25.06 1.74
N SER A 100 -16.41 25.11 1.58
CA SER A 100 -15.42 24.64 2.56
C SER A 100 -15.61 25.26 3.95
N PHE A 101 -15.96 26.56 4.02
CA PHE A 101 -16.26 27.25 5.27
C PHE A 101 -17.48 26.67 6.00
N LEU A 102 -18.59 26.41 5.27
CA LEU A 102 -19.77 25.78 5.85
C LEU A 102 -19.47 24.36 6.33
N THR A 103 -18.68 23.61 5.57
CA THR A 103 -18.20 22.28 5.97
C THR A 103 -17.39 22.38 7.28
N ALA A 104 -16.47 23.33 7.39
CA ALA A 104 -15.68 23.54 8.60
C ALA A 104 -16.55 23.90 9.82
N MET A 105 -17.55 24.76 9.64
CA MET A 105 -18.52 25.08 10.69
C MET A 105 -19.33 23.84 11.12
N ARG A 106 -19.84 23.05 10.18
CA ARG A 106 -20.60 21.81 10.48
C ARG A 106 -19.74 20.79 11.24
N VAL A 107 -18.48 20.63 10.84
CA VAL A 107 -17.50 19.76 11.53
C VAL A 107 -17.30 20.23 12.97
N LEU A 108 -17.05 21.53 13.17
CA LEU A 108 -16.84 22.10 14.49
C LEU A 108 -18.09 21.99 15.37
N TRP A 109 -19.27 22.22 14.81
CA TRP A 109 -20.55 22.10 15.51
C TRP A 109 -20.82 20.67 15.96
N ARG A 110 -20.59 19.68 15.08
CA ARG A 110 -20.89 18.28 15.37
C ARG A 110 -19.86 17.62 16.29
N TYR A 111 -18.58 17.90 16.08
CA TYR A 111 -17.48 17.17 16.71
C TYR A 111 -16.73 17.98 17.78
N GLY A 112 -17.03 19.28 17.90
CA GLY A 112 -16.48 20.15 18.93
C GLY A 112 -14.98 20.42 18.80
N LEU A 113 -14.40 20.99 19.86
CA LEU A 113 -13.01 21.43 19.90
C LEU A 113 -11.98 20.29 19.86
N GLY A 114 -12.41 19.04 20.07
CA GLY A 114 -11.57 17.85 19.91
C GLY A 114 -10.91 17.77 18.54
N MET A 115 -11.57 18.31 17.50
CA MET A 115 -11.02 18.43 16.14
C MET A 115 -9.68 19.18 16.08
N PHE A 116 -9.47 20.21 16.92
CA PHE A 116 -8.21 20.94 16.96
C PHE A 116 -7.08 20.09 17.54
N ARG A 117 -7.38 19.27 18.56
CA ARG A 117 -6.42 18.32 19.13
C ARG A 117 -6.12 17.19 18.15
N LEU A 118 -7.13 16.64 17.49
CA LEU A 118 -6.95 15.65 16.41
C LEU A 118 -6.00 16.20 15.33
N ARG A 119 -6.29 17.40 14.82
CA ARG A 119 -5.42 18.10 13.85
C ARG A 119 -3.98 18.25 14.34
N ARG A 120 -3.80 18.61 15.61
CA ARG A 120 -2.47 18.76 16.22
C ARG A 120 -1.71 17.43 16.25
N VAL A 121 -2.34 16.36 16.73
CA VAL A 121 -1.74 15.02 16.86
C VAL A 121 -1.36 14.46 15.50
N VAL A 122 -2.26 14.54 14.50
CA VAL A 122 -1.97 14.08 13.13
C VAL A 122 -0.81 14.89 12.54
N ARG A 123 -0.80 16.22 12.66
CA ARG A 123 0.31 17.06 12.16
C ARG A 123 1.64 16.82 12.88
N GLN A 124 1.63 16.48 14.17
CA GLN A 124 2.85 16.11 14.90
C GLN A 124 3.41 14.80 14.36
N THR A 125 2.55 13.80 14.18
CA THR A 125 2.91 12.49 13.61
C THR A 125 3.47 12.64 12.20
N LEU A 126 2.79 13.41 11.34
CA LEU A 126 3.25 13.67 9.97
C LEU A 126 4.61 14.39 9.93
N ARG A 127 4.87 15.35 10.84
CA ARG A 127 6.16 16.04 10.91
C ARG A 127 7.31 15.10 11.25
N LYS A 128 7.10 14.17 12.18
CA LYS A 128 8.05 13.12 12.52
C LYS A 128 8.25 12.16 11.35
N PHE A 129 7.15 11.69 10.75
CA PHE A 129 7.17 10.79 9.61
C PHE A 129 8.00 11.33 8.45
N LYS A 130 7.82 12.61 8.08
CA LYS A 130 8.54 13.25 6.96
C LYS A 130 10.06 13.25 7.09
N GLN A 131 10.61 13.07 8.29
CA GLN A 131 12.06 12.99 8.48
C GLN A 131 12.69 11.81 7.72
N ILE A 132 11.90 10.76 7.43
CA ILE A 132 12.38 9.59 6.67
C ILE A 132 12.93 9.94 5.30
N TYR A 133 12.34 10.96 4.63
CA TYR A 133 12.76 11.36 3.29
C TYR A 133 14.17 11.92 3.29
N ALA A 134 14.47 12.83 4.22
CA ALA A 134 15.82 13.37 4.39
C ALA A 134 16.82 12.29 4.79
N LEU A 135 16.42 11.34 5.65
CA LEU A 135 17.27 10.22 6.07
C LEU A 135 17.60 9.27 4.91
N GLN A 136 16.69 9.08 3.95
CA GLN A 136 16.88 8.19 2.80
C GLN A 136 17.48 8.88 1.57
N GLY A 137 17.95 10.12 1.70
CA GLY A 137 18.61 10.86 0.62
C GLY A 137 17.68 11.57 -0.35
N ALA A 138 16.38 11.70 -0.03
CA ALA A 138 15.46 12.48 -0.85
C ALA A 138 15.80 13.98 -0.81
N ALA A 139 15.32 14.73 -1.80
CA ALA A 139 15.52 16.18 -1.92
C ALA A 139 17.00 16.63 -1.88
N GLY A 140 17.92 15.79 -2.36
CA GLY A 140 19.35 16.10 -2.41
C GLY A 140 20.07 16.02 -1.06
N SER A 141 19.45 15.40 -0.06
CA SER A 141 20.12 15.12 1.22
C SER A 141 21.38 14.27 0.99
N PRO A 142 22.54 14.65 1.56
CA PRO A 142 23.77 13.86 1.46
C PRO A 142 23.72 12.60 2.35
N VAL A 143 22.70 12.50 3.22
CA VAL A 143 22.52 11.43 4.17
C VAL A 143 21.76 10.28 3.52
N ARG A 144 22.28 9.06 3.65
CA ARG A 144 21.64 7.82 3.17
C ARG A 144 21.66 6.76 4.27
N VAL A 145 20.73 6.88 5.21
CA VAL A 145 20.53 5.92 6.30
C VAL A 145 19.56 4.84 5.85
N ALA A 146 19.89 3.60 6.19
CA ALA A 146 19.00 2.46 6.09
C ALA A 146 18.97 1.69 7.41
N TYR A 147 17.87 0.98 7.63
CA TYR A 147 17.58 0.30 8.89
C TYR A 147 17.30 -1.18 8.64
N GLU A 148 17.95 -2.06 9.38
CA GLU A 148 17.79 -3.52 9.21
C GLU A 148 16.45 -4.04 9.76
N THR A 149 15.81 -3.30 10.67
CA THR A 149 14.51 -3.64 11.24
C THR A 149 13.53 -2.47 11.16
N PRO A 150 12.22 -2.73 11.01
CA PRO A 150 11.20 -1.70 11.16
C PRO A 150 11.24 -1.00 12.52
N GLU A 151 11.56 -1.69 13.61
CA GLU A 151 11.69 -1.10 14.94
C GLU A 151 12.74 0.00 14.97
N ALA A 152 13.91 -0.23 14.36
CA ALA A 152 14.96 0.76 14.30
C ALA A 152 14.53 1.98 13.47
N LEU A 153 13.85 1.75 12.33
CA LEU A 153 13.32 2.83 11.48
C LEU A 153 12.28 3.67 12.22
N TRP A 154 11.25 3.04 12.78
CA TRP A 154 10.19 3.75 13.50
C TRP A 154 10.69 4.37 14.82
N GLY A 155 11.69 3.76 15.45
CA GLY A 155 12.37 4.29 16.62
C GLY A 155 13.12 5.58 16.31
N ALA A 156 13.87 5.61 15.21
CA ALA A 156 14.59 6.80 14.75
C ALA A 156 13.67 7.99 14.43
N LEU A 157 12.44 7.71 14.01
CA LEU A 157 11.41 8.73 13.76
C LEU A 157 10.60 9.12 15.01
N ASP A 158 10.85 8.49 16.16
CA ASP A 158 10.03 8.60 17.37
C ASP A 158 8.53 8.32 17.10
N LEU A 159 8.29 7.23 16.38
CA LEU A 159 6.97 6.71 15.99
C LEU A 159 6.72 5.27 16.44
N LEU A 160 7.74 4.54 16.89
CA LEU A 160 7.61 3.13 17.30
C LEU A 160 6.55 2.93 18.40
N HIS A 161 6.45 3.84 19.37
CA HIS A 161 5.47 3.74 20.45
C HIS A 161 4.02 3.71 19.95
N LEU A 162 3.73 4.30 18.78
CA LEU A 162 2.39 4.32 18.19
C LEU A 162 1.97 2.96 17.62
N THR A 163 2.92 2.04 17.40
CA THR A 163 2.61 0.66 16.99
C THR A 163 2.32 -0.23 18.20
N LYS A 164 2.39 0.31 19.42
CA LYS A 164 2.25 -0.46 20.67
C LYS A 164 0.93 -0.21 21.38
N VAL A 165 0.11 0.72 20.88
CA VAL A 165 -1.19 1.10 21.44
C VAL A 165 -2.24 1.22 20.35
N SER A 166 -3.51 1.03 20.71
CA SER A 166 -4.63 1.25 19.80
C SER A 166 -4.78 2.75 19.46
N LEU A 167 -5.33 3.06 18.28
CA LEU A 167 -5.66 4.43 17.91
C LEU A 167 -6.66 5.01 18.91
N ARG A 168 -7.66 4.23 19.31
CA ARG A 168 -8.69 4.64 20.29
C ARG A 168 -8.07 5.12 21.60
N ASP A 169 -7.22 4.30 22.20
CA ASP A 169 -6.57 4.62 23.49
C ASP A 169 -5.59 5.79 23.34
N TYR A 170 -4.84 5.81 22.23
CA TYR A 170 -3.93 6.91 21.96
C TYR A 170 -4.67 8.25 21.84
N LEU A 171 -5.76 8.32 21.07
CA LEU A 171 -6.56 9.54 20.93
C LEU A 171 -7.17 10.01 22.26
N ALA A 172 -7.62 9.06 23.11
CA ALA A 172 -8.10 9.36 24.45
C ALA A 172 -6.98 9.95 25.32
N SER A 173 -5.78 9.35 25.30
CA SER A 173 -4.60 9.84 26.03
C SER A 173 -4.15 11.24 25.59
N GLN A 174 -4.36 11.58 24.31
CA GLN A 174 -4.06 12.91 23.76
C GLN A 174 -5.20 13.93 23.99
N GLY A 175 -6.26 13.56 24.70
CA GLY A 175 -7.39 14.42 25.02
C GLY A 175 -8.24 14.81 23.80
N VAL A 176 -8.17 14.03 22.71
CA VAL A 176 -8.95 14.30 21.47
C VAL A 176 -10.45 14.13 21.73
N GLY A 177 -10.83 13.10 22.49
CA GLY A 177 -12.20 12.82 22.91
C GLY A 177 -12.27 11.50 23.67
N PHE A 178 -13.39 11.26 24.35
CA PHE A 178 -13.66 9.94 24.92
C PHE A 178 -13.77 8.89 23.81
N PRO A 179 -13.43 7.62 24.08
CA PRO A 179 -13.52 6.51 23.12
C PRO A 179 -14.84 6.42 22.35
N ASP A 180 -15.97 6.69 23.02
CA ASP A 180 -17.32 6.60 22.41
C ASP A 180 -17.85 7.95 21.91
N SER A 181 -17.04 9.00 21.92
CA SER A 181 -17.46 10.31 21.44
C SER A 181 -17.74 10.32 19.93
N LYS A 182 -18.66 11.16 19.48
CA LYS A 182 -19.02 11.31 18.04
C LYS A 182 -17.80 11.58 17.15
N LEU A 183 -16.83 12.34 17.65
CA LEU A 183 -15.58 12.58 16.93
C LEU A 183 -14.83 11.27 16.65
N VAL A 184 -14.70 10.40 17.66
CA VAL A 184 -13.95 9.15 17.54
C VAL A 184 -14.74 8.12 16.74
N THR A 185 -16.02 7.89 17.07
CA THR A 185 -16.82 6.80 16.46
C THR A 185 -17.34 7.13 15.06
N GLU A 186 -17.65 8.39 14.78
CA GLU A 186 -18.20 8.80 13.49
C GLU A 186 -17.10 9.32 12.56
N PHE A 187 -16.39 10.39 12.95
CA PHE A 187 -15.41 11.01 12.06
C PHE A 187 -14.16 10.13 11.90
N VAL A 188 -13.45 9.83 12.99
CA VAL A 188 -12.23 9.00 12.92
C VAL A 188 -12.56 7.59 12.46
N GLY A 189 -13.59 6.96 13.04
CA GLY A 189 -14.03 5.60 12.70
C GLY A 189 -14.35 5.42 11.22
N SER A 190 -15.08 6.35 10.62
CA SER A 190 -15.41 6.27 9.18
C SER A 190 -14.20 6.32 8.26
N ILE A 191 -13.14 7.04 8.67
CA ILE A 191 -11.88 7.13 7.92
C ILE A 191 -11.10 5.81 8.01
N GLN A 192 -11.08 5.16 9.18
CA GLN A 192 -10.44 3.85 9.31
C GLN A 192 -11.18 2.78 8.51
N ARG A 193 -12.51 2.84 8.46
CA ARG A 193 -13.31 1.90 7.68
C ARG A 193 -13.10 2.05 6.17
N VAL A 194 -13.03 3.27 5.63
CA VAL A 194 -12.79 3.44 4.18
C VAL A 194 -11.36 3.09 3.77
N ASN A 195 -10.37 3.37 4.62
CA ASN A 195 -8.96 3.17 4.26
C ASN A 195 -8.41 1.78 4.60
N TYR A 196 -8.87 1.16 5.68
CA TYR A 196 -8.36 -0.14 6.16
C TYR A 196 -9.44 -1.21 6.31
N ASN A 197 -10.72 -0.88 6.09
CA ASN A 197 -11.84 -1.77 6.42
C ASN A 197 -11.78 -2.24 7.88
N ALA A 198 -11.25 -1.38 8.76
CA ALA A 198 -10.96 -1.66 10.15
C ALA A 198 -11.57 -0.61 11.08
N ASN A 199 -11.63 -0.94 12.36
CA ASN A 199 -12.08 -0.09 13.45
C ASN A 199 -10.89 0.59 14.14
N ASN A 200 -11.15 1.57 15.01
CA ASN A 200 -10.18 2.36 15.76
C ASN A 200 -9.31 1.54 16.76
N ASP A 201 -9.51 0.23 16.81
CA ASP A 201 -8.70 -0.70 17.60
C ASP A 201 -7.37 -1.06 16.90
N LEU A 202 -7.22 -0.68 15.62
CA LEU A 202 -5.94 -0.75 14.91
C LEU A 202 -4.85 0.06 15.64
N ASN A 203 -3.57 -0.24 15.37
CA ASN A 203 -2.49 0.53 15.99
C ASN A 203 -2.55 2.03 15.63
N ALA A 204 -2.08 2.87 16.56
CA ALA A 204 -2.18 4.31 16.43
C ALA A 204 -1.38 4.88 15.24
N LEU A 205 -0.26 4.25 14.84
CA LEU A 205 0.53 4.72 13.70
C LEU A 205 -0.26 4.63 12.40
N ALA A 206 -0.77 3.44 12.07
CA ALA A 206 -1.60 3.24 10.89
C ALA A 206 -2.86 4.12 10.93
N GLY A 207 -3.49 4.25 12.10
CA GLY A 207 -4.66 5.09 12.31
C GLY A 207 -4.42 6.58 12.04
N LEU A 208 -3.29 7.11 12.50
CA LEU A 208 -2.92 8.51 12.30
C LEU A 208 -2.47 8.79 10.87
N VAL A 209 -1.76 7.86 10.23
CA VAL A 209 -1.40 7.96 8.80
C VAL A 209 -2.64 7.95 7.93
N SER A 210 -3.64 7.11 8.24
CA SER A 210 -4.95 7.07 7.58
C SER A 210 -5.67 8.43 7.60
N LEU A 211 -5.52 9.19 8.69
CA LEU A 211 -6.13 10.50 8.88
C LEU A 211 -5.40 11.63 8.15
N CYS A 212 -4.13 11.43 7.77
CA CYS A 212 -3.30 12.48 7.18
C CYS A 212 -3.96 13.15 5.96
N PRO A 213 -4.47 12.42 4.95
CA PRO A 213 -5.13 13.05 3.80
C PRO A 213 -6.25 13.99 4.21
N THR A 214 -7.25 13.48 4.94
CA THR A 214 -8.44 14.24 5.34
C THR A 214 -8.11 15.44 6.23
N VAL A 215 -7.03 15.38 7.00
CA VAL A 215 -6.70 16.39 8.01
C VAL A 215 -5.70 17.43 7.51
N THR A 216 -4.84 17.09 6.56
CA THR A 216 -3.62 17.87 6.28
C THR A 216 -3.35 18.19 4.82
N GLY A 217 -4.02 17.61 3.84
CA GLY A 217 -3.73 18.00 2.46
C GLY A 217 -4.58 17.33 1.40
N GLU A 218 -4.06 17.39 0.19
CA GLU A 218 -4.76 16.99 -1.02
C GLU A 218 -4.37 15.56 -1.41
N VAL A 219 -5.32 14.88 -2.02
CA VAL A 219 -5.08 13.59 -2.67
C VAL A 219 -5.26 13.71 -4.16
N VAL A 220 -4.52 12.87 -4.87
CA VAL A 220 -4.59 12.76 -6.33
C VAL A 220 -4.72 11.31 -6.74
N SER A 221 -5.23 11.09 -7.94
CA SER A 221 -5.17 9.83 -8.67
C SER A 221 -4.48 10.03 -9.99
N LEU A 222 -3.83 8.99 -10.51
CA LEU A 222 -3.23 9.05 -11.85
C LEU A 222 -4.29 8.83 -12.91
N THR A 223 -4.29 9.65 -13.96
CA THR A 223 -5.28 9.52 -15.06
C THR A 223 -5.10 8.22 -15.86
N GLU A 224 -3.88 7.70 -15.89
CA GLU A 224 -3.48 6.42 -16.47
C GLU A 224 -3.83 5.23 -15.55
N GLY A 225 -4.27 5.53 -14.32
CA GLY A 225 -4.48 4.59 -13.24
C GLY A 225 -3.24 4.42 -12.37
N ASN A 226 -3.45 4.18 -11.07
CA ASN A 226 -2.37 4.15 -10.08
C ASN A 226 -1.40 2.98 -10.29
N ALA A 227 -1.84 1.90 -10.94
CA ALA A 227 -0.98 0.80 -11.36
C ALA A 227 0.10 1.23 -12.38
N ALA A 228 -0.15 2.30 -13.16
CA ALA A 228 0.80 2.83 -14.13
C ALA A 228 2.12 3.27 -13.46
N LEU A 229 2.08 3.66 -12.19
CA LEU A 229 3.28 4.02 -11.43
C LEU A 229 4.27 2.84 -11.32
N ALA A 230 3.76 1.63 -11.07
CA ALA A 230 4.59 0.43 -11.02
C ALA A 230 5.19 0.09 -12.40
N VAL A 231 4.38 0.19 -13.46
CA VAL A 231 4.82 -0.05 -14.84
C VAL A 231 5.93 0.93 -15.21
N SER A 232 5.71 2.23 -15.00
CA SER A 232 6.69 3.27 -15.33
C SER A 232 7.98 3.17 -14.51
N MET A 233 7.89 2.78 -13.24
CA MET A 233 9.07 2.51 -12.40
C MET A 233 9.93 1.37 -12.93
N LEU A 234 9.31 0.26 -13.37
CA LEU A 234 10.02 -0.88 -13.94
C LEU A 234 10.66 -0.54 -15.30
N ASN A 235 9.94 0.19 -16.14
CA ASN A 235 10.47 0.66 -17.42
C ASN A 235 11.67 1.59 -17.23
N ALA A 236 11.57 2.55 -16.30
CA ALA A 236 12.68 3.45 -15.98
C ALA A 236 13.87 2.74 -15.31
N ALA A 237 13.62 1.61 -14.64
CA ALA A 237 14.67 0.75 -14.10
C ALA A 237 15.34 -0.12 -15.18
N GLU A 238 14.81 -0.14 -16.42
CA GLU A 238 15.19 -1.10 -17.45
C GLU A 238 15.16 -2.54 -16.89
N ALA A 239 14.16 -2.84 -16.06
CA ALA A 239 14.03 -4.12 -15.42
C ALA A 239 13.45 -5.14 -16.40
N ARG A 240 14.05 -6.34 -16.46
CA ARG A 240 13.44 -7.48 -17.16
C ARG A 240 12.30 -8.03 -16.30
N VAL A 241 11.07 -8.02 -16.83
CA VAL A 241 9.89 -8.51 -16.10
C VAL A 241 9.46 -9.87 -16.66
N LEU A 242 9.46 -10.90 -15.82
CA LEU A 242 8.97 -12.23 -16.13
C LEU A 242 7.57 -12.41 -15.54
N HIS A 243 6.57 -12.47 -16.41
CA HIS A 243 5.16 -12.65 -16.03
C HIS A 243 4.74 -14.12 -16.01
N GLY A 244 3.71 -14.44 -15.24
CA GLY A 244 3.17 -15.81 -15.17
C GLY A 244 4.08 -16.80 -14.45
N VAL A 245 5.07 -16.31 -13.71
CA VAL A 245 6.07 -17.14 -13.01
C VAL A 245 5.88 -17.00 -11.51
N ARG A 246 5.48 -18.11 -10.86
CA ARG A 246 5.34 -18.16 -9.40
C ARG A 246 6.57 -18.80 -8.78
N VAL A 247 7.31 -18.02 -7.98
CA VAL A 247 8.45 -18.52 -7.20
C VAL A 247 7.94 -19.15 -5.90
N GLY A 248 8.26 -20.43 -5.71
CA GLY A 248 7.95 -21.20 -4.51
C GLY A 248 9.11 -21.28 -3.53
N GLU A 249 10.36 -21.23 -4.01
CA GLU A 249 11.55 -21.33 -3.16
C GLU A 249 12.66 -20.36 -3.59
N VAL A 250 13.37 -19.81 -2.61
CA VAL A 250 14.67 -19.15 -2.77
C VAL A 250 15.72 -20.07 -2.19
N GLU A 251 16.57 -20.66 -3.05
CA GLU A 251 17.67 -21.51 -2.64
C GLU A 251 18.95 -20.68 -2.45
N VAL A 252 19.54 -20.72 -1.27
CA VAL A 252 20.89 -20.20 -0.98
C VAL A 252 21.90 -21.26 -1.43
N VAL A 253 22.75 -20.91 -2.38
CA VAL A 253 23.80 -21.78 -2.90
C VAL A 253 25.14 -21.32 -2.37
N ARG A 254 25.81 -22.20 -1.60
CA ARG A 254 27.15 -21.94 -1.04
C ARG A 254 28.20 -22.81 -1.74
N GLY A 255 29.27 -22.20 -2.26
CA GLY A 255 30.49 -22.90 -2.68
C GLY A 255 30.91 -22.68 -4.13
N GLY A 256 32.02 -21.95 -4.31
CA GLY A 256 32.67 -21.71 -5.61
C GLY A 256 32.07 -20.55 -6.42
N ALA A 257 32.30 -20.54 -7.73
CA ALA A 257 31.82 -19.51 -8.66
C ALA A 257 30.28 -19.40 -8.77
N GLU A 258 29.55 -20.35 -8.21
CA GLU A 258 28.07 -20.46 -8.22
C GLU A 258 27.42 -19.92 -6.93
N SER A 259 28.18 -19.22 -6.08
CA SER A 259 27.66 -18.71 -4.81
C SER A 259 26.65 -17.58 -5.06
N GLY A 260 25.43 -17.72 -4.52
CA GLY A 260 24.34 -16.76 -4.72
C GLY A 260 22.97 -17.37 -4.43
N TYR A 261 21.94 -16.86 -5.10
CA TYR A 261 20.55 -17.28 -4.87
C TYR A 261 19.92 -17.83 -6.15
N ARG A 262 19.32 -19.01 -6.08
CA ARG A 262 18.51 -19.56 -7.17
C ARG A 262 17.03 -19.49 -6.82
N LEU A 263 16.20 -19.26 -7.83
CA LEU A 263 14.75 -19.17 -7.65
C LEU A 263 14.10 -20.39 -8.27
N VAL A 264 13.23 -21.06 -7.51
CA VAL A 264 12.57 -22.30 -7.92
C VAL A 264 11.07 -22.05 -7.97
N GLN A 265 10.44 -22.51 -9.05
CA GLN A 265 8.99 -22.49 -9.22
C GLN A 265 8.32 -23.61 -8.43
N ASP A 266 7.01 -23.54 -8.22
CA ASP A 266 6.28 -24.56 -7.45
C ASP A 266 6.34 -25.98 -8.05
N ASP A 267 6.59 -26.09 -9.35
CA ASP A 267 6.74 -27.36 -10.05
C ASP A 267 8.18 -27.90 -10.01
N GLY A 268 9.07 -27.26 -9.24
CA GLY A 268 10.47 -27.65 -9.06
C GLY A 268 11.41 -27.15 -10.15
N ARG A 269 10.92 -26.46 -11.20
CA ARG A 269 11.78 -25.89 -12.24
C ARG A 269 12.48 -24.63 -11.75
N LEU A 270 13.76 -24.50 -12.07
CA LEU A 270 14.48 -23.23 -11.88
C LEU A 270 13.82 -22.14 -12.73
N VAL A 271 13.72 -20.92 -12.18
CA VAL A 271 13.35 -19.74 -12.95
C VAL A 271 14.48 -19.46 -13.92
N ARG A 272 14.16 -19.49 -15.22
CA ARG A 272 15.08 -19.18 -16.30
C ARG A 272 14.80 -17.81 -16.87
N THR A 273 15.84 -17.26 -17.46
CA THR A 273 15.92 -15.91 -17.95
C THR A 273 16.26 -15.96 -19.44
N GLU A 274 15.52 -15.24 -20.30
CA GLU A 274 15.72 -15.35 -21.76
C GLU A 274 17.08 -14.75 -22.17
N GLY A 275 17.82 -15.48 -23.02
CA GLY A 275 19.20 -15.19 -23.42
C GLY A 275 20.22 -16.26 -22.98
N ASP A 276 19.80 -17.20 -22.14
CA ASP A 276 20.70 -18.09 -21.38
C ASP A 276 20.67 -19.57 -21.81
N GLU A 277 20.26 -19.89 -23.05
CA GLU A 277 20.32 -21.27 -23.58
C GLU A 277 21.74 -21.86 -23.56
N GLU A 278 22.78 -21.02 -23.61
CA GLU A 278 24.19 -21.44 -23.56
C GLU A 278 24.79 -21.54 -22.13
N LYS A 279 24.15 -20.98 -21.08
CA LYS A 279 24.77 -20.88 -19.74
C LYS A 279 24.42 -22.01 -18.75
N GLY A 280 23.50 -22.92 -19.10
CA GLY A 280 23.17 -24.07 -18.25
C GLY A 280 22.63 -23.70 -16.85
N GLU A 281 22.63 -24.67 -15.92
CA GLU A 281 22.04 -24.60 -14.56
C GLU A 281 22.72 -23.60 -13.57
N ASN A 282 23.53 -22.67 -14.08
CA ASN A 282 24.52 -21.89 -13.33
C ASN A 282 24.13 -20.43 -13.01
N GLU A 283 22.87 -20.03 -13.20
CA GLU A 283 22.46 -18.64 -12.99
C GLU A 283 21.98 -18.40 -11.54
N ALA A 284 22.89 -17.90 -10.71
CA ALA A 284 22.60 -17.45 -9.35
C ALA A 284 22.50 -15.92 -9.32
N PHE A 285 21.47 -15.39 -8.66
CA PHE A 285 21.35 -13.97 -8.34
C PHE A 285 22.31 -13.58 -7.21
N ASP A 286 22.89 -12.37 -7.27
CA ASP A 286 23.72 -11.84 -6.18
C ASP A 286 22.95 -11.44 -4.93
N ALA A 287 21.64 -11.17 -5.08
CA ALA A 287 20.72 -10.75 -4.03
C ALA A 287 19.25 -10.95 -4.45
N VAL A 288 18.36 -11.04 -3.48
CA VAL A 288 16.91 -11.21 -3.69
C VAL A 288 16.14 -10.20 -2.84
N ILE A 289 15.19 -9.50 -3.46
CA ILE A 289 14.18 -8.71 -2.74
C ILE A 289 12.83 -9.39 -2.88
N VAL A 290 12.29 -9.88 -1.77
CA VAL A 290 10.98 -10.53 -1.69
C VAL A 290 9.90 -9.46 -1.53
N ALA A 291 9.04 -9.35 -2.55
CA ALA A 291 7.89 -8.44 -2.58
C ALA A 291 6.53 -9.13 -2.42
N THR A 292 6.49 -10.46 -2.40
CA THR A 292 5.26 -11.21 -2.09
C THR A 292 5.04 -11.24 -0.57
N PRO A 293 3.81 -11.04 -0.06
CA PRO A 293 3.56 -11.12 1.37
C PRO A 293 3.73 -12.56 1.92
N PHE A 294 4.67 -12.75 2.85
CA PHE A 294 4.88 -14.05 3.50
C PHE A 294 3.62 -14.62 4.16
N ALA A 295 2.78 -13.76 4.73
CA ALA A 295 1.54 -14.13 5.43
C ALA A 295 0.57 -15.04 4.64
N PHE A 296 0.63 -14.99 3.32
CA PHE A 296 -0.23 -15.83 2.47
C PHE A 296 0.49 -16.33 1.21
N SER A 297 1.82 -16.25 1.18
CA SER A 297 2.64 -16.93 0.18
C SER A 297 3.09 -18.28 0.73
N SER A 298 3.33 -19.24 -0.15
CA SER A 298 4.00 -20.50 0.20
C SER A 298 5.52 -20.42 0.02
N LEU A 299 6.08 -19.21 -0.13
CA LEU A 299 7.49 -19.00 -0.42
C LEU A 299 8.36 -19.50 0.73
N ARG A 300 9.37 -20.31 0.41
CA ARG A 300 10.35 -20.83 1.37
C ARG A 300 11.74 -20.34 1.04
N VAL A 301 12.59 -20.19 2.05
CA VAL A 301 14.03 -20.02 1.89
C VAL A 301 14.70 -21.32 2.31
N ILE A 302 15.54 -21.88 1.43
CA ILE A 302 16.18 -23.18 1.59
C ILE A 302 17.69 -22.98 1.50
N GLU A 303 18.46 -23.62 2.36
CA GLU A 303 19.93 -23.62 2.26
C GLU A 303 20.40 -24.94 1.65
N ARG A 304 21.33 -24.88 0.69
CA ARG A 304 22.04 -26.05 0.15
C ARG A 304 23.53 -25.94 0.45
N GLU A 305 24.05 -26.93 1.19
CA GLU A 305 25.50 -27.14 1.32
C GLU A 305 26.02 -28.09 0.24
N LYS A 306 27.17 -27.75 -0.35
CA LYS A 306 27.84 -28.60 -1.34
C LYS A 306 28.53 -29.77 -0.61
N GLY A 307 28.02 -30.99 -0.74
CA GLY A 307 28.70 -32.22 -0.28
C GLY A 307 28.05 -32.96 0.91
N ALA A 308 27.03 -32.41 1.55
CA ALA A 308 26.04 -33.26 2.23
C ALA A 308 25.23 -33.96 1.12
N ASN A 309 24.83 -35.23 1.29
CA ASN A 309 23.84 -35.87 0.41
C ASN A 309 22.73 -34.85 0.10
N ASP A 310 22.17 -34.82 -1.14
CA ASP A 310 21.15 -33.88 -1.70
C ASP A 310 19.90 -33.58 -0.81
N GLU A 311 20.08 -33.31 0.47
CA GLU A 311 19.07 -33.12 1.49
C GLU A 311 18.83 -31.63 1.59
N ARG A 312 17.67 -31.22 1.08
CA ARG A 312 17.17 -29.86 1.25
C ARG A 312 16.83 -29.65 2.72
N GLN A 313 17.70 -28.94 3.44
CA GLN A 313 17.36 -28.47 4.76
C GLN A 313 16.62 -27.14 4.62
N GLN A 314 15.40 -27.09 5.18
CA GLN A 314 14.71 -25.83 5.30
C GLN A 314 15.60 -24.91 6.14
N ALA A 315 16.05 -23.80 5.55
CA ALA A 315 16.78 -22.81 6.31
C ALA A 315 15.89 -22.45 7.50
N SER A 316 16.49 -22.24 8.68
CA SER A 316 15.76 -21.67 9.81
C SER A 316 15.44 -20.20 9.48
N ALA A 317 14.56 -19.98 8.50
CA ALA A 317 14.05 -18.70 8.15
C ALA A 317 13.38 -18.14 9.39
N LEU A 318 13.60 -16.85 9.65
CA LEU A 318 12.66 -16.09 10.46
C LEU A 318 11.32 -16.25 9.74
N SER A 319 10.48 -17.17 10.21
CA SER A 319 9.08 -17.22 9.77
C SER A 319 8.50 -15.92 10.29
N PRO A 320 8.29 -14.92 9.41
CA PRO A 320 7.72 -13.66 9.86
C PRO A 320 6.44 -14.01 10.61
N PRO A 321 6.13 -13.37 11.74
CA PRO A 321 4.83 -13.57 12.36
C PRO A 321 3.79 -13.40 11.26
N LEU A 322 2.97 -14.45 11.03
CA LEU A 322 1.98 -14.43 9.97
C LEU A 322 0.98 -13.34 10.33
N ALA A 323 1.19 -12.13 9.78
CA ALA A 323 0.28 -11.03 9.98
C ALA A 323 -1.08 -11.50 9.43
N ALA A 324 -2.12 -11.44 10.26
CA ALA A 324 -3.47 -11.61 9.78
C ALA A 324 -3.75 -10.50 8.76
N PHE A 325 -4.61 -10.76 7.78
CA PHE A 325 -5.03 -9.76 6.80
C PHE A 325 -6.54 -9.62 6.85
N THR A 326 -7.01 -8.38 6.67
CA THR A 326 -8.41 -8.06 6.53
C THR A 326 -8.85 -8.36 5.09
N THR A 327 -9.80 -9.30 4.96
CA THR A 327 -10.48 -9.53 3.68
C THR A 327 -11.40 -8.35 3.39
N THR A 328 -11.28 -7.80 2.18
CA THR A 328 -12.09 -6.68 1.71
C THR A 328 -12.71 -7.06 0.37
N HIS A 329 -13.98 -6.70 0.19
CA HIS A 329 -14.66 -6.83 -1.09
C HIS A 329 -14.74 -5.44 -1.73
N ALA A 330 -14.31 -5.33 -2.99
CA ALA A 330 -14.45 -4.15 -3.81
C ALA A 330 -15.44 -4.47 -4.94
N SER A 331 -16.56 -3.74 -4.98
CA SER A 331 -17.60 -3.92 -6.00
C SER A 331 -17.78 -2.63 -6.79
N PHE A 332 -17.79 -2.73 -8.12
CA PHE A 332 -18.12 -1.63 -9.03
C PHE A 332 -19.53 -1.81 -9.56
N VAL A 333 -20.44 -0.93 -9.15
CA VAL A 333 -21.85 -0.98 -9.53
C VAL A 333 -22.16 0.23 -10.41
N GLN A 334 -22.60 -0.05 -11.64
CA GLN A 334 -23.18 0.94 -12.52
C GLN A 334 -24.66 1.08 -12.19
N GLY A 335 -25.13 2.30 -11.90
CA GLY A 335 -26.55 2.54 -11.66
C GLY A 335 -26.85 3.93 -11.12
N ARG A 336 -28.09 4.11 -10.66
CA ARG A 336 -28.55 5.31 -9.96
C ARG A 336 -28.88 4.96 -8.52
N VAL A 337 -28.23 5.62 -7.57
CA VAL A 337 -28.47 5.39 -6.13
C VAL A 337 -29.85 5.92 -5.74
N ARG A 338 -30.58 5.16 -4.93
CA ARG A 338 -31.86 5.57 -4.32
C ARG A 338 -31.57 6.53 -3.17
N PRO A 339 -32.04 7.79 -3.22
CA PRO A 339 -31.78 8.73 -2.13
C PRO A 339 -32.21 8.22 -0.77
N GLY A 340 -33.42 7.67 -0.68
CA GLY A 340 -33.98 7.15 0.58
C GLY A 340 -33.16 6.06 1.28
N PHE A 341 -32.22 5.38 0.57
CA PHE A 341 -31.35 4.38 1.18
C PHE A 341 -30.48 4.96 2.30
N PHE A 342 -29.97 6.18 2.13
CA PHE A 342 -29.13 6.86 3.13
C PHE A 342 -29.93 7.70 4.14
N GLY A 343 -31.26 7.56 4.14
CA GLY A 343 -32.17 8.22 5.06
C GLY A 343 -32.91 9.42 4.46
N PRO A 344 -33.86 10.04 5.21
CA PRO A 344 -34.77 11.03 4.64
C PRO A 344 -34.11 12.34 4.18
N SER A 345 -32.97 12.74 4.76
CA SER A 345 -32.31 14.02 4.45
C SER A 345 -31.79 14.12 3.01
N THR A 346 -31.40 12.99 2.40
CA THR A 346 -30.97 12.92 1.00
C THR A 346 -32.12 13.08 0.01
N THR A 347 -33.38 12.96 0.46
CA THR A 347 -34.58 13.10 -0.38
C THR A 347 -35.05 14.55 -0.53
N ARG A 348 -34.60 15.47 0.34
CA ARG A 348 -35.17 16.83 0.43
C ARG A 348 -34.18 17.98 0.21
N GLU A 349 -32.91 17.88 0.63
CA GLU A 349 -32.04 19.08 0.73
C GLU A 349 -30.70 19.02 0.00
N ASN A 350 -29.96 17.90 0.01
CA ASN A 350 -28.58 17.87 -0.53
C ASN A 350 -28.30 16.74 -1.55
N GLY A 351 -29.31 15.94 -1.91
CA GLY A 351 -29.12 14.74 -2.71
C GLY A 351 -28.21 13.71 -2.01
N VAL A 352 -27.88 12.63 -2.74
CA VAL A 352 -26.92 11.63 -2.26
C VAL A 352 -25.50 12.18 -2.44
N PRO A 353 -24.65 12.16 -1.39
CA PRO A 353 -23.24 12.50 -1.52
C PRO A 353 -22.53 11.64 -2.57
N THR A 354 -21.51 12.18 -3.25
CA THR A 354 -20.67 11.41 -4.17
C THR A 354 -19.81 10.39 -3.44
N SER A 355 -19.51 10.63 -2.15
CA SER A 355 -18.92 9.64 -1.25
C SER A 355 -19.66 9.54 0.07
N VAL A 356 -19.94 8.33 0.52
CA VAL A 356 -20.54 8.04 1.82
C VAL A 356 -19.61 7.10 2.59
N TYR A 357 -19.27 7.49 3.82
CA TYR A 357 -18.44 6.71 4.72
C TYR A 357 -19.29 6.20 5.89
N VAL A 358 -19.11 4.93 6.25
CA VAL A 358 -19.90 4.29 7.31
C VAL A 358 -19.21 4.45 8.65
N VAL A 359 -19.96 4.77 9.71
CA VAL A 359 -19.42 4.88 11.07
C VAL A 359 -18.90 3.54 11.59
N GLU A 360 -18.01 3.59 12.58
CA GLU A 360 -17.38 2.42 13.19
C GLU A 360 -18.37 1.34 13.67
N ASN A 361 -19.42 1.77 14.38
CA ASN A 361 -20.33 0.89 15.10
C ASN A 361 -21.51 0.39 14.25
N SER A 362 -21.48 0.58 12.93
CA SER A 362 -22.58 0.15 12.07
C SER A 362 -22.47 -1.33 11.72
N SER A 363 -23.60 -2.04 11.76
CA SER A 363 -23.70 -3.44 11.34
C SER A 363 -23.90 -3.63 9.83
N VAL A 364 -23.95 -2.53 9.07
CA VAL A 364 -24.11 -2.58 7.61
C VAL A 364 -22.85 -3.17 6.96
N PRO A 365 -23.01 -3.97 5.89
CA PRO A 365 -21.88 -4.70 5.29
C PRO A 365 -20.88 -3.78 4.58
N ILE A 366 -21.31 -2.59 4.15
CA ILE A 366 -20.43 -1.62 3.48
C ILE A 366 -19.62 -0.79 4.48
N SER A 367 -18.42 -0.42 4.06
CA SER A 367 -17.56 0.55 4.74
C SER A 367 -17.59 1.91 4.03
N SER A 368 -17.82 1.91 2.72
CA SER A 368 -17.99 3.14 1.95
C SER A 368 -18.70 2.91 0.62
N LEU A 369 -19.27 3.99 0.09
CA LEU A 369 -19.65 4.17 -1.31
C LEU A 369 -18.88 5.37 -1.85
N SER A 370 -18.34 5.30 -3.07
CA SER A 370 -17.70 6.44 -3.74
C SER A 370 -17.94 6.40 -5.24
N LEU A 371 -18.35 7.52 -5.80
CA LEU A 371 -18.50 7.71 -7.24
C LEU A 371 -17.13 7.72 -7.91
N HIS A 372 -16.96 6.87 -8.92
CA HIS A 372 -15.77 6.84 -9.77
C HIS A 372 -15.99 7.57 -11.09
N VAL A 373 -17.14 7.40 -11.73
CA VAL A 373 -17.41 7.96 -13.06
C VAL A 373 -18.88 8.32 -13.20
N TRP A 374 -19.17 9.51 -13.73
CA TRP A 374 -20.51 9.84 -14.21
C TRP A 374 -20.70 9.28 -15.62
N ILE A 375 -21.74 8.47 -15.81
CA ILE A 375 -22.19 8.05 -17.15
C ILE A 375 -23.16 9.09 -17.69
N ASN A 376 -24.09 9.53 -16.84
CA ASN A 376 -24.98 10.65 -17.10
C ASN A 376 -25.18 11.43 -15.80
N ALA A 377 -24.51 12.58 -15.69
CA ALA A 377 -24.57 13.44 -14.50
C ALA A 377 -25.98 14.02 -14.27
N THR A 378 -26.71 14.34 -15.36
CA THR A 378 -28.07 14.88 -15.30
C THR A 378 -29.05 13.86 -14.72
N GLU A 379 -28.95 12.61 -15.16
CA GLU A 379 -29.79 11.50 -14.65
C GLU A 379 -29.26 10.88 -13.34
N LYS A 380 -28.08 11.33 -12.89
CA LYS A 380 -27.36 10.79 -11.72
C LYS A 380 -27.02 9.30 -11.84
N THR A 381 -26.79 8.85 -13.07
CA THR A 381 -26.33 7.49 -13.35
C THR A 381 -24.80 7.48 -13.40
N GLY A 382 -24.18 6.64 -12.60
CA GLY A 382 -22.73 6.57 -12.47
C GLY A 382 -22.23 5.19 -12.11
N ILE A 383 -20.90 5.05 -12.07
CA ILE A 383 -20.19 3.88 -11.57
C ILE A 383 -19.72 4.19 -10.16
N TYR A 384 -20.18 3.39 -9.21
CA TYR A 384 -19.87 3.54 -7.80
C TYR A 384 -19.00 2.37 -7.35
N LYS A 385 -17.94 2.68 -6.61
CA LYS A 385 -17.17 1.69 -5.87
C LYS A 385 -17.75 1.55 -4.48
N LEU A 386 -17.98 0.31 -4.08
CA LEU A 386 -18.31 -0.07 -2.72
C LEU A 386 -17.17 -0.88 -2.13
N PHE A 387 -16.75 -0.50 -0.93
CA PHE A 387 -15.97 -1.38 -0.07
C PHE A 387 -16.89 -2.01 0.96
N SER A 388 -16.71 -3.30 1.19
CA SER A 388 -17.47 -4.06 2.20
C SER A 388 -16.63 -5.14 2.87
N SER A 389 -17.05 -5.53 4.07
CA SER A 389 -16.46 -6.64 4.84
C SER A 389 -16.91 -8.02 4.35
N ALA A 390 -17.97 -8.07 3.54
CA ALA A 390 -18.51 -9.29 2.96
C ALA A 390 -19.02 -9.05 1.53
N LEU A 391 -19.27 -10.13 0.79
CA LEU A 391 -19.91 -10.07 -0.52
C LEU A 391 -21.32 -9.45 -0.38
N LEU A 392 -21.61 -8.45 -1.21
CA LEU A 392 -22.91 -7.78 -1.22
C LEU A 392 -23.93 -8.63 -1.96
N THR A 393 -25.11 -8.81 -1.38
CA THR A 393 -26.21 -9.56 -2.00
C THR A 393 -26.99 -8.68 -2.98
N ASP A 394 -27.62 -9.31 -3.97
CA ASP A 394 -28.51 -8.61 -4.90
C ASP A 394 -29.65 -7.88 -4.17
N SER A 395 -30.17 -8.45 -3.08
CA SER A 395 -31.16 -7.77 -2.24
C SER A 395 -30.64 -6.45 -1.69
N PHE A 396 -29.42 -6.45 -1.14
CA PHE A 396 -28.80 -5.23 -0.63
C PHE A 396 -28.58 -4.20 -1.73
N LEU A 397 -28.15 -4.62 -2.92
CA LEU A 397 -27.97 -3.73 -4.06
C LEU A 397 -29.30 -3.22 -4.62
N ASN A 398 -30.36 -4.03 -4.61
CA ASN A 398 -31.72 -3.62 -5.01
C ASN A 398 -32.32 -2.56 -4.08
N ASP A 399 -31.99 -2.62 -2.79
CA ASP A 399 -32.39 -1.60 -1.81
C ASP A 399 -31.61 -0.30 -2.03
N MET A 400 -30.34 -0.38 -2.46
CA MET A 400 -29.47 0.78 -2.65
C MET A 400 -29.65 1.47 -4.00
N PHE A 401 -29.88 0.73 -5.08
CA PHE A 401 -29.94 1.25 -6.45
C PHE A 401 -31.34 1.12 -7.05
N PHE A 402 -31.71 2.04 -7.93
CA PHE A 402 -32.91 1.88 -8.75
C PHE A 402 -32.77 0.67 -9.68
N THR A 403 -33.90 0.13 -10.14
CA THR A 403 -33.93 -0.97 -11.11
C THR A 403 -33.11 -0.63 -12.36
N GLY A 404 -32.37 -1.61 -12.88
CA GLY A 404 -31.46 -1.42 -14.03
C GLY A 404 -29.99 -1.15 -13.65
N TRP A 405 -29.60 -1.42 -12.40
CA TRP A 405 -28.19 -1.45 -12.01
C TRP A 405 -27.47 -2.70 -12.56
N SER A 406 -26.14 -2.62 -12.67
CA SER A 406 -25.29 -3.73 -13.10
C SER A 406 -24.01 -3.78 -12.25
N LEU A 407 -23.64 -4.97 -11.78
CA LEU A 407 -22.34 -5.21 -11.15
C LEU A 407 -21.31 -5.40 -12.27
N LEU A 408 -20.47 -4.38 -12.48
CA LEU A 408 -19.44 -4.40 -13.52
C LEU A 408 -18.24 -5.26 -13.15
N HIS A 409 -17.86 -5.23 -11.87
CA HIS A 409 -16.71 -5.97 -11.38
C HIS A 409 -16.80 -6.21 -9.88
N HIS A 410 -16.29 -7.35 -9.42
CA HIS A 410 -16.12 -7.67 -8.02
C HIS A 410 -14.73 -8.29 -7.78
N ARG A 411 -14.08 -7.84 -6.71
CA ARG A 411 -12.81 -8.39 -6.23
C ARG A 411 -12.91 -8.68 -4.74
N GLU A 412 -12.59 -9.90 -4.35
CA GLU A 412 -12.26 -10.28 -2.97
C GLU A 412 -10.74 -10.37 -2.84
N TRP A 413 -10.18 -9.77 -1.79
CA TRP A 413 -8.74 -9.88 -1.51
C TRP A 413 -8.35 -9.53 -0.08
N LYS A 414 -7.15 -9.98 0.29
CA LYS A 414 -6.40 -9.58 1.48
C LYS A 414 -5.76 -8.21 1.23
N ALA A 415 -6.50 -7.14 1.50
CA ALA A 415 -6.10 -5.78 1.14
C ALA A 415 -5.06 -5.21 2.11
N TYR A 416 -5.26 -5.40 3.41
CA TYR A 416 -4.44 -4.78 4.46
C TYR A 416 -4.15 -5.77 5.59
N PRO A 417 -3.01 -5.64 6.29
CA PRO A 417 -2.78 -6.33 7.56
C PRO A 417 -3.86 -5.97 8.59
N SER A 418 -4.22 -6.93 9.43
CA SER A 418 -5.03 -6.73 10.63
C SER A 418 -4.10 -6.35 11.77
N TYR A 419 -4.26 -5.14 12.26
CA TYR A 419 -3.43 -4.56 13.31
C TYR A 419 -3.98 -4.87 14.69
N HIS A 420 -3.15 -5.47 15.55
CA HIS A 420 -3.50 -5.84 16.91
C HIS A 420 -2.36 -5.43 17.85
N PRO A 421 -2.33 -4.16 18.29
CA PRO A 421 -1.25 -3.66 19.12
C PRO A 421 -1.15 -4.43 20.46
N PRO A 422 0.06 -4.72 20.95
CA PRO A 422 1.34 -4.27 20.41
C PRO A 422 1.81 -5.08 19.19
N GLU A 423 2.16 -4.40 18.10
CA GLU A 423 2.60 -5.06 16.87
C GLU A 423 3.96 -5.75 17.05
N ALA A 424 4.08 -6.97 16.54
CA ALA A 424 5.35 -7.67 16.33
C ALA A 424 5.80 -7.48 14.88
N MET A 425 6.95 -6.84 14.66
CA MET A 425 7.36 -6.48 13.32
C MET A 425 8.20 -7.57 12.66
N THR A 426 8.07 -7.64 11.34
CA THR A 426 8.90 -8.50 10.51
C THR A 426 10.18 -7.74 10.14
N PRO A 427 11.39 -8.29 10.35
CA PRO A 427 12.62 -7.62 9.95
C PRO A 427 12.71 -7.46 8.43
N PHE A 428 13.53 -6.51 7.97
CA PHE A 428 13.83 -6.40 6.54
C PHE A 428 14.71 -7.57 6.08
N LEU A 429 15.61 -8.06 6.92
CA LEU A 429 16.48 -9.19 6.61
C LEU A 429 15.73 -10.51 6.81
N VAL A 430 15.63 -11.34 5.76
CA VAL A 430 14.91 -12.62 5.82
C VAL A 430 15.74 -13.69 6.52
N LEU A 431 17.05 -13.74 6.23
CA LEU A 431 17.98 -14.70 6.81
C LEU A 431 19.29 -14.00 7.18
N PRO A 432 19.75 -14.07 8.45
CA PRO A 432 21.01 -13.45 8.87
C PRO A 432 22.20 -13.90 8.00
N GLY A 433 23.03 -12.93 7.58
CA GLY A 433 24.19 -13.20 6.74
C GLY A 433 23.90 -13.34 5.24
N GLU A 434 22.64 -13.30 4.82
CA GLU A 434 22.24 -13.37 3.41
C GLU A 434 21.74 -12.04 2.85
N ARG A 435 21.83 -11.85 1.53
CA ARG A 435 21.26 -10.69 0.82
C ARG A 435 19.83 -10.98 0.34
N ILE A 436 19.00 -11.53 1.23
CA ILE A 436 17.58 -11.77 0.99
C ILE A 436 16.78 -10.79 1.85
N TRP A 437 16.17 -9.79 1.21
CA TRP A 437 15.45 -8.70 1.88
C TRP A 437 13.94 -8.79 1.65
N TYR A 438 13.15 -8.42 2.64
CA TYR A 438 11.69 -8.39 2.59
C TYR A 438 11.18 -6.95 2.56
N VAL A 439 10.68 -6.51 1.40
CA VAL A 439 10.28 -5.12 1.20
C VAL A 439 8.94 -4.77 1.84
N ASN A 440 8.10 -5.75 2.20
CA ASN A 440 6.83 -5.46 2.86
C ASN A 440 6.96 -5.44 4.41
N ALA A 441 8.17 -5.42 4.96
CA ALA A 441 8.43 -5.42 6.41
C ALA A 441 7.67 -4.31 7.17
N LEU A 442 7.60 -3.11 6.60
CA LEU A 442 6.90 -1.97 7.21
C LEU A 442 5.37 -2.13 7.25
N GLU A 443 4.79 -3.04 6.47
CA GLU A 443 3.33 -3.25 6.47
C GLU A 443 2.81 -3.76 7.82
N THR A 444 3.66 -4.39 8.63
CA THR A 444 3.31 -4.78 10.00
C THR A 444 2.97 -3.59 10.91
N ALA A 445 3.43 -2.38 10.55
CA ALA A 445 3.13 -1.16 11.29
C ALA A 445 2.07 -0.30 10.59
N VAL A 446 2.17 -0.15 9.27
CA VAL A 446 1.27 0.69 8.46
C VAL A 446 1.37 0.28 6.98
N SER A 447 0.26 0.28 6.24
CA SER A 447 0.24 -0.15 4.83
C SER A 447 -0.33 0.94 3.93
N ALA A 448 0.50 1.43 3.01
CA ALA A 448 0.10 2.32 1.92
C ALA A 448 1.15 2.21 0.80
N MET A 449 0.83 2.68 -0.41
CA MET A 449 1.80 2.66 -1.52
C MET A 449 3.11 3.39 -1.17
N GLU A 450 3.03 4.50 -0.44
CA GLU A 450 4.21 5.25 0.00
C GLU A 450 5.05 4.47 1.01
N ILE A 451 4.41 3.71 1.89
CA ILE A 451 5.13 2.84 2.83
C ILE A 451 5.90 1.76 2.08
N SER A 452 5.32 1.18 1.02
CA SER A 452 6.04 0.26 0.14
C SER A 452 7.22 0.93 -0.56
N ALA A 453 7.12 2.21 -0.93
CA ALA A 453 8.21 2.96 -1.54
C ALA A 453 9.34 3.28 -0.54
N ILE A 454 8.99 3.70 0.69
CA ILE A 454 9.95 3.93 1.78
C ILE A 454 10.70 2.63 2.10
N ALA A 455 9.98 1.52 2.22
CA ALA A 455 10.57 0.21 2.47
C ALA A 455 11.47 -0.23 1.30
N ALA A 456 11.05 0.01 0.06
CA ALA A 456 11.86 -0.26 -1.13
C ALA A 456 13.16 0.55 -1.15
N LYS A 457 13.09 1.85 -0.85
CA LYS A 457 14.30 2.70 -0.75
C LYS A 457 15.21 2.19 0.37
N ASN A 458 14.67 1.76 1.49
CA ASN A 458 15.43 1.17 2.59
C ASN A 458 16.17 -0.11 2.16
N CYS A 459 15.47 -1.07 1.54
CA CYS A 459 16.09 -2.29 1.01
C CYS A 459 17.15 -2.00 -0.06
N ALA A 460 16.89 -1.04 -0.94
CA ALA A 460 17.85 -0.65 -1.98
C ALA A 460 19.13 -0.02 -1.39
N LEU A 461 19.00 0.79 -0.34
CA LEU A 461 20.14 1.35 0.39
C LEU A 461 20.94 0.28 1.14
N LEU A 462 20.28 -0.65 1.83
CA LEU A 462 20.94 -1.80 2.48
C LEU A 462 21.72 -2.62 1.45
N LEU A 463 21.07 -2.98 0.34
CA LEU A 463 21.71 -3.78 -0.69
C LEU A 463 22.87 -3.04 -1.38
N SER A 464 22.72 -1.73 -1.65
CA SER A 464 23.78 -0.92 -2.24
C SER A 464 25.02 -0.84 -1.34
N ARG A 465 24.84 -0.75 -0.02
CA ARG A 465 25.94 -0.77 0.95
C ARG A 465 26.64 -2.13 0.92
N ASP A 466 25.86 -3.20 1.05
CA ASP A 466 26.38 -4.57 1.12
C ASP A 466 27.11 -5.01 -0.17
N LEU A 467 26.69 -4.49 -1.33
CA LEU A 467 27.38 -4.72 -2.61
C LEU A 467 28.63 -3.83 -2.77
N GLY A 468 28.57 -2.57 -2.32
CA GLY A 468 29.72 -1.65 -2.32
C GLY A 468 30.87 -2.18 -1.46
N ASP A 469 30.58 -2.67 -0.26
CA ASP A 469 31.57 -3.29 0.64
C ASP A 469 32.20 -4.54 0.02
N LYS A 470 31.45 -5.30 -0.81
CA LYS A 470 31.96 -6.46 -1.54
C LYS A 470 32.93 -6.04 -2.66
N MET A 471 32.59 -4.99 -3.42
CA MET A 471 33.44 -4.49 -4.52
C MET A 471 34.78 -3.96 -3.98
N ALA A 472 34.76 -3.15 -2.91
CA ALA A 472 35.98 -2.66 -2.28
C ALA A 472 36.90 -3.79 -1.80
N ASN A 473 36.34 -4.84 -1.19
CA ASN A 473 37.11 -6.02 -0.76
C ASN A 473 37.68 -6.85 -1.92
N VAL A 474 37.06 -6.84 -3.10
CA VAL A 474 37.56 -7.52 -4.30
C VAL A 474 38.71 -6.73 -4.92
N ASP A 475 38.58 -5.41 -5.00
CA ASP A 475 39.62 -4.52 -5.52
C ASP A 475 40.89 -4.58 -4.64
N GLU A 476 40.76 -4.52 -3.30
CA GLU A 476 41.91 -4.67 -2.39
C GLU A 476 42.62 -6.04 -2.53
N ARG A 477 41.85 -7.12 -2.77
CA ARG A 477 42.43 -8.46 -2.98
C ARG A 477 43.14 -8.55 -4.33
N ARG A 478 42.63 -7.86 -5.35
CA ARG A 478 43.24 -7.80 -6.67
C ARG A 478 44.54 -6.99 -6.63
N GLU A 479 44.54 -5.84 -5.97
CA GLU A 479 45.75 -5.01 -5.77
C GLU A 479 46.84 -5.80 -5.04
N ARG A 480 46.51 -6.53 -3.96
CA ARG A 480 47.50 -7.40 -3.28
C ARG A 480 48.03 -8.55 -4.13
N MET A 481 47.25 -9.05 -5.08
CA MET A 481 47.67 -10.10 -6.02
C MET A 481 48.51 -9.55 -7.17
N GLU A 482 48.35 -8.27 -7.51
CA GLU A 482 49.18 -7.56 -8.50
C GLU A 482 50.50 -7.05 -7.88
N GLU A 483 50.57 -6.89 -6.55
CA GLU A 483 51.78 -6.56 -5.77
C GLU A 483 52.67 -7.76 -5.42
N LEU A 484 52.16 -9.00 -5.54
CA LEU A 484 52.88 -10.27 -5.33
C LEU A 484 53.39 -10.85 -6.65
#